data_AF-A0A4P5Y092-F1
#
_entry.id   AF-A0A4P5Y092-F1
#
_cell.length_a   1.000
_cell.length_b   1.000
_cell.length_c   1.000
_cell.angle_alpha   90.00
_cell.angle_beta   90.00
_cell.angle_gamma   90.00
#
_symmetry.space_group_name_H-M   'P 1'
#
loop_
_entity.id
_entity.type
_entity.pdbx_description
1 polymer ?
#
loop_
_entity_poly.entity_id
_entity_poly.type
_entity_poly.pdbx_seq_one_letter_code
_entity_poly.pdbx_strand_id
1 'polypeptide(L)'
;MTYCHTNNDTVIYLCHVPQLRKFDSEAKGSLNQYAWLLAKNTISEEIKEFKGNVIVGLRGVIIYDKFMFGNMTNEMVQEYSSDEGKKMIETILVKKIVNAQQGAVPEPATVDGSATQSSISPASGSATQSSIPPAPGSETQSSIPPTR
;
A
#
# COMPACT_ATOMS: atom_id res chain seq x y z
N MET A 1 2.41 -17.97 -7.40
CA MET A 1 3.31 -16.82 -7.15
C MET A 1 2.62 -15.57 -7.66
N THR A 2 2.14 -14.71 -6.77
CA THR A 2 1.50 -13.42 -7.12
C THR A 2 2.57 -12.35 -7.15
N TYR A 3 2.55 -11.46 -8.14
CA TYR A 3 3.42 -10.28 -8.18
C TYR A 3 2.67 -9.10 -7.58
N CYS A 4 3.26 -8.45 -6.59
CA CYS A 4 2.72 -7.24 -5.97
C CYS A 4 3.76 -6.12 -6.08
N HIS A 5 3.31 -4.94 -6.49
CA HIS A 5 4.13 -3.75 -6.51
C HIS A 5 3.35 -2.59 -5.89
N THR A 6 3.94 -1.98 -4.86
CA THR A 6 3.33 -0.87 -4.14
C THR A 6 4.14 0.40 -4.35
N ASN A 7 3.44 1.47 -4.70
CA ASN A 7 3.90 2.85 -4.71
C ASN A 7 2.99 3.68 -3.77
N ASN A 8 3.41 4.91 -3.45
CA ASN A 8 2.67 5.80 -2.57
C ASN A 8 1.20 5.98 -2.99
N ASP A 9 0.97 6.07 -4.31
CA ASP A 9 -0.36 6.37 -4.87
C ASP A 9 -0.94 5.21 -5.69
N THR A 10 -0.23 4.09 -5.82
CA THR A 10 -0.70 2.99 -6.67
C THR A 10 -0.20 1.63 -6.18
N VAL A 11 -1.11 0.67 -6.08
CA VAL A 11 -0.80 -0.74 -5.81
C VAL A 11 -1.17 -1.57 -7.04
N ILE A 12 -0.27 -2.44 -7.45
CA ILE A 12 -0.44 -3.34 -8.59
C ILE A 12 -0.37 -4.78 -8.09
N TYR A 13 -1.44 -5.54 -8.31
CA TYR A 13 -1.53 -6.97 -8.03
C TYR A 13 -1.68 -7.75 -9.34
N LEU A 14 -0.75 -8.68 -9.57
CA LEU A 14 -0.78 -9.61 -10.70
C LEU A 14 -0.88 -11.04 -10.16
N CYS A 15 -2.10 -11.58 -10.20
CA CYS A 15 -2.41 -12.92 -9.73
C CYS A 15 -2.02 -13.97 -10.78
N HIS A 16 -1.07 -14.83 -10.44
CA HIS A 16 -0.63 -15.87 -11.36
C HIS A 16 -1.55 -17.09 -11.34
N VAL A 17 -2.17 -17.39 -12.47
CA VAL A 17 -3.05 -18.54 -12.69
C VAL A 17 -2.45 -19.41 -13.80
N PRO A 18 -1.63 -20.43 -13.50
CA PRO A 18 -0.88 -21.17 -14.51
C PRO A 18 -1.75 -21.73 -15.65
N GLN A 19 -2.97 -22.17 -15.31
CA GLN A 19 -3.91 -22.78 -16.23
C GLN A 19 -4.94 -21.80 -16.81
N LEU A 20 -4.68 -20.48 -16.78
CA LEU A 20 -5.62 -19.44 -17.19
C LEU A 20 -6.24 -19.67 -18.59
N ARG A 21 -5.49 -20.27 -19.51
CA ARG A 21 -5.94 -20.60 -20.87
C ARG A 21 -7.08 -21.63 -20.93
N LYS A 22 -7.28 -22.43 -19.88
CA LYS A 22 -8.30 -23.49 -19.82
C LYS A 22 -9.68 -22.96 -19.37
N PHE A 23 -9.73 -21.74 -18.88
CA PHE A 23 -10.97 -21.11 -18.43
C PHE A 23 -11.63 -20.38 -19.61
N ASP A 24 -12.96 -20.44 -19.64
CA ASP A 24 -13.77 -19.62 -20.53
C ASP A 24 -13.80 -18.14 -20.04
N SER A 25 -14.48 -17.29 -20.80
CA SER A 25 -14.57 -15.86 -20.47
C SER A 25 -15.33 -15.59 -19.18
N GLU A 26 -16.33 -16.40 -18.85
CA GLU A 26 -17.14 -16.23 -17.64
C GLU A 26 -16.31 -16.54 -16.40
N ALA A 27 -15.67 -17.71 -16.36
CA ALA A 27 -14.81 -18.13 -15.27
C ALA A 27 -13.61 -17.18 -15.10
N LYS A 28 -13.03 -16.67 -16.19
CA LYS A 28 -12.00 -15.63 -16.13
C LYS A 28 -12.53 -14.35 -15.51
N GLY A 29 -13.73 -13.91 -15.89
CA GLY A 29 -14.40 -12.75 -15.30
C GLY A 29 -14.57 -12.90 -13.79
N SER A 30 -15.09 -14.05 -13.34
CA SER A 30 -15.23 -14.35 -11.91
C SER A 30 -13.89 -14.38 -11.18
N LEU A 31 -12.87 -15.05 -11.75
CA LEU A 31 -11.52 -15.08 -11.16
C LEU A 31 -10.93 -13.68 -11.02
N ASN A 32 -11.17 -12.82 -12.01
CA ASN A 32 -10.76 -11.44 -11.98
C ASN A 32 -11.44 -10.74 -10.80
N GLN A 33 -12.78 -10.76 -10.73
CA GLN A 33 -13.53 -10.15 -9.63
C GLN A 33 -13.08 -10.62 -8.24
N TYR A 34 -12.85 -11.93 -8.06
CA TYR A 34 -12.32 -12.47 -6.82
C TYR A 34 -10.92 -11.91 -6.51
N ALA A 35 -10.03 -11.85 -7.49
CA ALA A 35 -8.71 -11.26 -7.32
C ALA A 35 -8.79 -9.79 -6.88
N TRP A 36 -9.75 -9.02 -7.41
CA TRP A 36 -9.98 -7.63 -7.00
C TRP A 36 -10.43 -7.51 -5.56
N LEU A 37 -11.43 -8.28 -5.15
CA LEU A 37 -11.93 -8.26 -3.77
C LEU A 37 -10.84 -8.65 -2.79
N LEU A 38 -10.07 -9.71 -3.11
CA LEU A 38 -8.95 -10.14 -2.28
C LEU A 38 -7.88 -9.04 -2.19
N ALA A 39 -7.50 -8.42 -3.31
CA ALA A 39 -6.53 -7.34 -3.30
C ALA A 39 -7.01 -6.15 -2.44
N LYS A 40 -8.27 -5.71 -2.60
CA LYS A 40 -8.83 -4.63 -1.78
C LYS A 40 -8.81 -4.97 -0.30
N ASN A 41 -9.26 -6.16 0.08
CA ASN A 41 -9.27 -6.59 1.47
C ASN A 41 -7.85 -6.62 2.05
N THR A 42 -6.91 -7.26 1.36
CA THR A 42 -5.51 -7.33 1.79
C THR A 42 -4.89 -5.93 1.92
N ILE A 43 -5.13 -5.03 0.96
CA ILE A 43 -4.63 -3.64 1.05
C ILE A 43 -5.23 -2.91 2.25
N SER A 44 -6.54 -3.07 2.51
CA SER A 44 -7.20 -2.41 3.64
C SER A 44 -6.71 -2.89 5.01
N GLU A 45 -6.32 -4.16 5.10
CA GLU A 45 -5.80 -4.76 6.33
C GLU A 45 -4.34 -4.34 6.60
N GLU A 46 -3.52 -4.35 5.56
CA GLU A 46 -2.07 -4.09 5.65
C GLU A 46 -1.72 -2.58 5.59
N ILE A 47 -2.52 -1.78 4.88
CA ILE A 47 -2.26 -0.36 4.63
C ILE A 47 -3.50 0.47 4.98
N LYS A 48 -3.70 0.71 6.27
CA LYS A 48 -4.90 1.32 6.88
C LYS A 48 -5.34 2.67 6.32
N GLU A 49 -4.46 3.38 5.62
CA GLU A 49 -4.73 4.72 5.06
C GLU A 49 -4.45 4.82 3.55
N PHE A 50 -4.33 3.69 2.85
CA PHE A 50 -4.11 3.73 1.41
C PHE A 50 -5.35 4.26 0.67
N LYS A 51 -5.21 5.42 0.04
CA LYS A 51 -6.24 6.07 -0.79
C LYS A 51 -5.89 6.10 -2.27
N GLY A 52 -4.84 5.39 -2.66
CA GLY A 52 -4.34 5.37 -4.03
C GLY A 52 -5.15 4.49 -4.97
N ASN A 53 -4.63 4.37 -6.18
CA ASN A 53 -5.17 3.51 -7.22
C ASN A 53 -4.78 2.06 -6.97
N VAL A 54 -5.67 1.14 -7.31
CA VAL A 54 -5.42 -0.29 -7.27
C VAL A 54 -5.59 -0.83 -8.67
N ILE A 55 -4.61 -1.61 -9.11
CA ILE A 55 -4.62 -2.30 -10.40
C ILE A 55 -4.52 -3.78 -10.11
N VAL A 56 -5.45 -4.57 -10.62
CA VAL A 56 -5.46 -6.02 -10.44
C VAL A 56 -5.57 -6.69 -11.79
N GLY A 57 -4.76 -7.71 -12.06
CA GLY A 57 -4.87 -8.49 -13.28
C GLY A 57 -4.53 -9.95 -13.07
N LEU A 58 -5.05 -10.81 -13.95
CA LEU A 58 -4.67 -12.21 -14.01
C LEU A 58 -3.55 -12.43 -15.02
N ARG A 59 -2.53 -13.17 -14.60
CA ARG A 59 -1.41 -13.59 -15.43
C ARG A 59 -1.39 -15.11 -15.54
N GLY A 60 -1.56 -15.63 -16.74
CA GLY A 60 -1.22 -17.01 -17.08
C GLY A 60 0.27 -17.16 -17.40
N VAL A 61 0.68 -18.37 -17.77
CA VAL A 61 2.08 -18.63 -18.18
C VAL A 61 2.45 -17.84 -19.44
N ILE A 62 1.52 -17.70 -20.38
CA ILE A 62 1.74 -17.08 -21.69
C ILE A 62 0.82 -15.86 -21.93
N ILE A 63 -0.33 -15.82 -21.27
CA ILE A 63 -1.39 -14.84 -21.54
C ILE A 63 -1.62 -13.95 -20.31
N TYR A 64 -2.09 -12.74 -20.56
CA TYR A 64 -2.76 -11.92 -19.57
C TYR A 64 -4.24 -11.88 -19.93
N ASP A 65 -5.08 -11.83 -18.92
CA ASP A 65 -6.51 -11.56 -19.14
C ASP A 65 -6.77 -10.05 -18.97
N LYS A 66 -8.02 -9.67 -18.67
CA LYS A 66 -8.38 -8.30 -18.37
C LYS A 66 -7.71 -7.81 -17.09
N PHE A 67 -7.59 -6.50 -17.01
CA PHE A 67 -7.17 -5.79 -15.81
C PHE A 67 -8.35 -5.02 -15.24
N MET A 68 -8.41 -4.93 -13.92
CA MET A 68 -9.31 -4.07 -13.20
C MET A 68 -8.53 -2.93 -12.57
N PHE A 69 -9.10 -1.74 -12.68
CA PHE A 69 -8.53 -0.51 -12.16
C PHE A 69 -9.60 0.21 -11.35
N GLY A 70 -9.22 0.72 -10.19
CA GLY A 70 -10.12 1.54 -9.39
C GLY A 70 -9.36 2.23 -8.27
N ASN A 71 -10.06 3.09 -7.55
CA ASN A 71 -9.51 3.69 -6.33
C ASN A 71 -9.95 2.87 -5.12
N MET A 72 -9.14 2.83 -4.06
CA MET A 72 -9.47 2.08 -2.85
C MET A 72 -10.79 2.55 -2.20
N THR A 73 -11.08 3.85 -2.30
CA THR A 73 -12.28 4.49 -1.74
C THR A 73 -13.48 4.53 -2.68
N ASN A 74 -13.28 4.25 -3.97
CA ASN A 74 -14.34 4.27 -4.98
C ASN A 74 -14.80 2.83 -5.28
N GLU A 75 -16.10 2.67 -5.49
CA GLU A 75 -16.69 1.39 -5.91
C GLU A 75 -16.62 1.19 -7.42
N MET A 76 -16.40 2.26 -8.19
CA MET A 76 -16.26 2.17 -9.64
C MET A 76 -14.96 1.46 -10.00
N VAL A 77 -15.12 0.29 -10.63
CA VAL A 77 -14.05 -0.49 -11.22
C VAL A 77 -14.13 -0.38 -12.73
N GLN A 78 -13.04 0.03 -13.35
CA GLN A 78 -12.90 0.04 -14.80
C GLN A 78 -12.16 -1.23 -15.23
N GLU A 79 -12.70 -1.89 -16.26
CA GLU A 79 -12.04 -3.01 -16.91
C GLU A 79 -11.24 -2.52 -18.12
N TYR A 80 -10.03 -3.02 -18.24
CA TYR A 80 -9.14 -2.78 -19.38
C TYR A 80 -8.78 -4.11 -20.03
N SER A 81 -8.59 -4.08 -21.35
CA SER A 81 -8.02 -5.21 -22.07
C SER A 81 -6.59 -5.52 -21.59
N SER A 82 -6.10 -6.72 -21.94
CA SER A 82 -4.73 -7.13 -21.60
C SER A 82 -3.69 -6.10 -22.07
N ASP A 83 -3.84 -5.57 -23.27
CA ASP A 83 -2.82 -4.70 -23.88
C ASP A 83 -2.86 -3.28 -23.29
N GLU A 84 -4.07 -2.75 -23.03
CA GLU A 84 -4.24 -1.47 -22.34
C GLU A 84 -3.70 -1.54 -20.90
N GLY A 85 -4.03 -2.61 -20.17
CA GLY A 85 -3.58 -2.79 -18.79
C GLY A 85 -2.05 -2.94 -18.69
N LYS A 86 -1.42 -3.69 -19.59
CA LYS A 86 0.05 -3.78 -19.67
C LYS A 86 0.68 -2.41 -19.91
N LYS A 87 0.17 -1.65 -20.89
CA LYS A 87 0.67 -0.31 -21.21
C LYS A 87 0.51 0.66 -20.04
N MET A 88 -0.59 0.55 -19.30
CA MET A 88 -0.83 1.33 -18.09
C MET A 88 0.20 1.00 -17.01
N ILE A 89 0.41 -0.29 -16.72
CA ILE A 89 1.41 -0.75 -15.74
C ILE A 89 2.80 -0.28 -16.14
N GLU A 90 3.19 -0.46 -17.39
CA GLU A 90 4.47 0.01 -17.91
C GLU A 90 4.62 1.53 -17.71
N THR A 91 3.60 2.32 -18.07
CA THR A 91 3.62 3.77 -17.89
C THR A 91 3.79 4.17 -16.42
N ILE A 92 3.10 3.49 -15.50
CA ILE A 92 3.17 3.77 -14.06
C ILE A 92 4.57 3.44 -13.51
N LEU A 93 5.12 2.29 -13.92
CA LEU A 93 6.45 1.86 -13.49
C LEU A 93 7.56 2.73 -14.10
N VAL A 94 7.41 3.17 -15.35
CA VAL A 94 8.40 4.00 -16.07
C VAL A 94 8.36 5.47 -15.64
N LYS A 95 7.18 6.06 -15.39
CA LYS A 95 7.07 7.45 -14.88
C LYS A 95 7.88 7.66 -13.60
N LYS A 96 8.05 6.61 -12.79
CA LYS A 96 8.91 6.63 -11.59
C LYS A 96 10.38 6.83 -11.92
N ILE A 97 10.89 6.30 -13.03
CA ILE A 97 12.30 6.45 -13.44
C ILE A 97 12.62 7.91 -13.77
N VAL A 98 11.71 8.60 -14.46
CA VAL A 98 11.91 10.00 -14.85
C VAL A 98 11.81 10.93 -13.63
N ASN A 99 10.80 10.73 -12.77
CA ASN A 99 10.63 11.58 -11.59
C ASN A 99 11.69 11.34 -10.49
N ALA A 100 12.19 10.11 -10.33
CA ALA A 100 13.25 9.81 -9.36
C ALA A 100 14.61 10.44 -9.74
N GLN A 101 14.86 10.74 -11.02
CA GLN A 101 16.08 11.41 -11.45
C GLN A 101 16.04 12.95 -11.38
N GLN A 102 14.87 13.54 -11.12
CA GLN A 102 14.72 15.00 -10.98
C GLN A 102 14.65 15.49 -9.52
N GLY A 103 14.80 14.59 -8.54
CA GLY A 103 14.77 14.91 -7.11
C GLY A 103 16.11 15.18 -6.43
N ALA A 104 17.23 15.21 -7.16
CA ALA A 104 18.55 15.49 -6.58
C ALA A 104 19.03 16.91 -6.96
N VAL A 105 18.38 17.93 -6.41
CA VAL A 105 19.01 19.26 -6.31
C VAL A 105 19.70 19.32 -4.94
N PRO A 106 21.05 19.40 -4.87
CA PRO A 106 21.72 19.64 -3.61
C PRO A 106 21.34 21.03 -3.10
N GLU A 107 20.76 21.08 -1.91
CA GLU A 107 20.57 22.29 -1.12
C GLU A 107 21.94 22.97 -0.93
N PRO A 108 22.16 24.21 -1.41
CA PRO A 108 23.37 24.93 -1.09
C PRO A 108 23.28 25.40 0.36
N ALA A 109 24.02 24.68 1.23
CA ALA A 109 24.40 25.19 2.54
C ALA A 109 25.03 26.57 2.38
N THR A 110 24.35 27.60 2.90
CA THR A 110 24.99 28.89 3.19
C THR A 110 24.91 29.10 4.69
N VAL A 111 26.08 28.93 5.32
CA VAL A 111 26.33 29.20 6.73
C VAL A 111 26.80 30.65 6.85
N ASP A 112 26.36 31.26 7.94
CA ASP A 112 26.98 32.36 8.71
C ASP A 112 26.54 33.82 8.49
N GLY A 113 26.25 34.48 9.62
CA GLY A 113 25.76 35.86 9.70
C GLY A 113 25.13 36.23 11.05
N SER A 114 25.89 36.10 12.14
CA SER A 114 25.57 36.50 13.52
C SER A 114 25.32 38.02 13.71
N ALA A 115 24.25 38.38 14.46
CA ALA A 115 24.22 39.46 15.49
C ALA A 115 22.84 39.48 16.19
N THR A 116 22.67 38.84 17.35
CA THR A 116 22.66 39.45 18.71
C THR A 116 21.55 40.47 18.99
N GLN A 117 20.45 40.04 19.63
CA GLN A 117 19.91 40.73 20.82
C GLN A 117 18.87 39.83 21.55
N SER A 118 19.21 39.33 22.74
CA SER A 118 18.22 38.85 23.70
C SER A 118 18.74 39.14 25.11
N SER A 119 17.96 39.95 25.81
CA SER A 119 18.24 40.52 27.12
C SER A 119 17.93 39.50 28.24
N ILE A 120 18.95 39.20 29.06
CA ILE A 120 18.96 38.97 30.55
C ILE A 120 17.60 38.73 31.25
N SER A 121 17.27 37.52 31.74
CA SER A 121 17.61 36.82 33.03
C SER A 121 16.61 37.09 34.20
N PRO A 122 16.61 36.37 35.36
CA PRO A 122 16.08 35.02 35.64
C PRO A 122 15.16 34.93 36.91
N ALA A 123 14.36 33.85 37.10
CA ALA A 123 13.86 33.34 38.41
C ALA A 123 13.04 32.04 38.18
N SER A 124 13.39 30.87 38.74
CA SER A 124 13.24 30.36 40.12
C SER A 124 11.81 29.87 40.48
N GLY A 125 11.70 28.58 40.86
CA GLY A 125 10.48 27.88 41.34
C GLY A 125 10.28 26.53 40.62
N SER A 126 10.80 25.40 41.10
CA SER A 126 10.39 24.56 42.25
C SER A 126 9.09 23.76 42.04
N ALA A 127 9.15 22.52 42.53
CA ALA A 127 8.10 21.51 42.79
C ALA A 127 7.77 20.49 41.66
N THR A 128 8.24 19.23 41.76
CA THR A 128 7.57 18.00 42.31
C THR A 128 6.36 17.53 41.47
N GLN A 129 6.05 16.25 41.20
CA GLN A 129 6.51 14.90 41.59
C GLN A 129 5.72 13.87 40.75
N SER A 130 6.14 12.59 40.79
CA SER A 130 5.28 11.37 40.74
C SER A 130 4.76 10.92 39.35
N SER A 131 4.79 9.65 38.93
CA SER A 131 5.15 8.36 39.54
C SER A 131 5.30 7.28 38.44
N ILE A 132 6.41 6.52 38.49
CA ILE A 132 6.60 5.05 38.38
C ILE A 132 5.80 4.19 37.34
N PRO A 133 6.47 3.34 36.50
CA PRO A 133 5.93 2.26 35.62
C PRO A 133 5.92 0.87 36.35
N PRO A 134 5.89 -0.37 35.78
CA PRO A 134 5.59 -0.95 34.46
C PRO A 134 4.65 -2.24 34.45
N ALA A 135 4.15 -2.63 33.27
CA ALA A 135 3.95 -3.99 32.68
C ALA A 135 3.27 -5.17 33.49
N PRO A 136 3.22 -6.42 32.96
CA PRO A 136 2.07 -7.08 32.33
C PRO A 136 1.49 -8.27 33.16
N GLY A 137 0.22 -8.61 32.94
CA GLY A 137 -0.45 -9.76 33.58
C GLY A 137 -0.92 -10.81 32.57
N SER A 138 -0.33 -11.99 32.65
CA SER A 138 -0.70 -13.22 31.93
C SER A 138 -1.75 -14.04 32.71
N GLU A 139 -2.29 -15.07 32.02
CA GLU A 139 -3.01 -16.25 32.54
C GLU A 139 -4.51 -16.02 32.88
N THR A 140 -5.51 -16.87 32.58
CA THR A 140 -5.54 -18.34 32.43
C THR A 140 -6.85 -18.79 31.72
N GLN A 141 -6.72 -19.88 30.94
CA GLN A 141 -7.67 -20.92 30.49
C GLN A 141 -9.19 -20.83 30.77
N SER A 142 -10.00 -21.19 29.75
CA SER A 142 -11.08 -22.18 29.94
C SER A 142 -11.53 -22.87 28.64
N SER A 143 -11.21 -24.17 28.58
CA SER A 143 -12.02 -25.33 28.13
C SER A 143 -12.62 -25.45 26.71
N ILE A 144 -12.37 -26.62 26.10
CA ILE A 144 -12.96 -27.20 24.87
C ILE A 144 -13.59 -28.60 25.24
N PRO A 145 -14.28 -29.38 24.36
CA PRO A 145 -15.68 -29.41 23.81
C PRO A 145 -16.48 -30.70 24.26
N PRO A 146 -17.25 -31.46 23.43
CA PRO A 146 -18.58 -31.28 22.77
C PRO A 146 -19.65 -32.35 23.16
N THR A 147 -20.94 -32.16 22.86
CA THR A 147 -21.99 -33.20 22.57
C THR A 147 -23.27 -32.46 22.10
N ARG A 148 -24.16 -32.89 21.18
CA ARG A 148 -24.58 -34.19 20.64
C ARG A 148 -25.25 -33.96 19.28
#